data_AF-A0A9D6RVU3-F1
#
_entry.id   AF-A0A9D6RVU3-F1
#
_cell.length_a   1.000
_cell.length_b   1.000
_cell.length_c   1.000
_cell.angle_alpha   90.00
_cell.angle_beta   90.00
_cell.angle_gamma   90.00
#
_symmetry.space_group_name_H-M   'P 1'
#
loop_
_entity.id
_entity.type
_entity.pdbx_description
1 polymer ?
#
loop_
_entity_poly.entity_id
_entity_poly.type
_entity_poly.pdbx_seq_one_letter_code
_entity_poly.pdbx_strand_id
1 'polypeptide(L)' 'MRQFLLTTNGPGELYTWVRPVALELRRQFPGSRLIVVLVPCQFASGREALQAH' A
#
# COMPACT_ATOMS: atom_id res chain seq x y z
N MET A 1 -7.46 -14.06 13.44
CA MET A 1 -6.67 -13.61 12.26
C MET A 1 -6.48 -12.11 12.35
N ARG A 2 -5.27 -11.60 12.08
CA ARG A 2 -5.00 -10.15 12.08
C ARG A 2 -5.24 -9.57 10.68
N GLN A 3 -5.77 -8.36 10.62
CA GLN A 3 -5.99 -7.62 9.38
C GLN A 3 -5.39 -6.22 9.50
N PHE A 4 -4.71 -5.79 8.45
CA PHE A 4 -4.13 -4.46 8.31
C PHE A 4 -4.72 -3.77 7.08
N LEU A 5 -5.07 -2.50 7.24
CA LEU A 5 -5.56 -1.62 6.18
C LEU A 5 -4.59 -0.45 6.05
N LEU A 6 -3.96 -0.31 4.90
CA LEU A 6 -3.12 0.84 4.56
C LEU A 6 -3.87 1.67 3.53
N THR A 7 -3.98 2.97 3.77
CA THR A 7 -4.53 3.92 2.80
C THR A 7 -3.41 4.78 2.25
N THR A 8 -3.41 5.01 0.95
CA THR A 8 -2.43 5.87 0.30
C THR A 8 -3.07 6.65 -0.84
N ASN A 9 -2.61 7.88 -1.05
CA ASN A 9 -3.21 8.82 -1.98
C ASN A 9 -2.38 9.02 -3.26
N GLY A 10 -1.27 8.31 -3.44
CA GLY A 10 -0.41 8.55 -4.61
C GLY A 10 0.78 7.60 -4.73
N PRO A 11 1.50 7.66 -5.87
CA PRO A 11 2.61 6.75 -6.15
C PRO A 11 3.80 7.02 -5.21
N GLY A 12 4.07 8.29 -4.88
CA GLY A 12 5.15 8.65 -3.96
C GLY A 12 5.03 7.92 -2.63
N GLU A 13 3.85 7.94 -2.01
CA GLU A 13 3.58 7.21 -0.77
C GLU A 13 3.65 5.68 -0.95
N LEU A 14 3.11 5.17 -2.05
CA LEU A 14 3.11 3.75 -2.37
C LEU A 14 4.53 3.17 -2.37
N TYR A 15 5.48 3.86 -3.02
CA TYR A 15 6.87 3.40 -3.13
C TYR A 15 7.74 3.76 -1.93
N THR A 16 7.46 4.87 -1.25
CA THR A 16 8.34 5.36 -0.17
C THR A 16 8.03 4.71 1.18
N TRP A 17 6.76 4.50 1.53
CA TRP A 17 6.41 4.00 2.86
C TRP A 17 5.47 2.79 2.83
N VAL A 18 4.48 2.74 1.92
CA VAL A 18 3.52 1.62 1.91
C VAL A 18 4.24 0.31 1.62
N ARG A 19 5.11 0.27 0.60
CA ARG A 19 5.87 -0.93 0.23
C ARG A 19 6.76 -1.47 1.36
N PRO A 20 7.66 -0.68 1.98
CA PRO A 20 8.49 -1.21 3.08
C PRO A 20 7.64 -1.61 4.30
N VAL A 21 6.58 -0.88 4.64
CA VAL A 21 5.69 -1.24 5.75
C VAL A 21 4.94 -2.55 5.46
N ALA A 22 4.42 -2.72 4.23
CA ALA A 22 3.73 -3.94 3.81
C ALA A 22 4.64 -5.18 3.90
N LEU A 23 5.89 -5.05 3.46
CA LEU A 23 6.89 -6.12 3.54
C LEU A 23 7.17 -6.50 5.00
N GLU A 24 7.34 -5.50 5.87
CA GLU A 24 7.63 -5.75 7.28
C GLU A 24 6.42 -6.35 8.03
N LEU A 25 5.20 -5.89 7.74
CA LEU A 25 3.98 -6.49 8.26
C LEU A 25 3.82 -7.95 7.84
N ARG A 26 4.17 -8.28 6.59
CA ARG A 26 4.15 -9.65 6.08
C ARG A 26 5.17 -10.53 6.82
N ARG A 27 6.36 -9.97 7.13
CA ARG A 27 7.44 -10.65 7.85
C ARG A 27 7.09 -10.90 9.32
N GLN A 28 6.56 -9.90 10.02
CA GLN A 28 6.24 -10.00 11.45
C GLN A 28 4.94 -10.76 11.72
N PHE A 29 3.99 -10.69 10.79
CA PHE A 29 2.67 -11.33 10.93
C PHE A 29 2.36 -12.25 9.74
N PRO A 30 3.06 -13.39 9.62
CA PRO A 30 2.73 -14.41 8.63
C PRO A 30 1.25 -14.80 8.71
N GLY A 31 0.58 -14.92 7.57
CA GLY A 31 -0.85 -15.27 7.49
C GLY A 31 -1.83 -14.14 7.82
N SER A 32 -1.37 -12.91 8.10
CA SER A 32 -2.26 -11.75 8.22
C SER A 32 -2.86 -11.33 6.87
N ARG A 33 -4.07 -10.77 6.90
CA ARG A 33 -4.68 -10.14 5.71
C ARG A 33 -4.18 -8.70 5.62
N LEU A 34 -3.57 -8.33 4.50
CA LEU A 34 -3.12 -6.97 4.23
C LEU A 34 -3.92 -6.42 3.05
N ILE A 35 -4.50 -5.24 3.24
CA ILE A 35 -5.25 -4.52 2.21
C ILE A 35 -4.61 -3.15 2.05
N VAL A 36 -4.31 -2.78 0.80
CA VAL A 36 -3.85 -1.45 0.44
C VAL A 36 -4.95 -0.79 -0.39
N VAL A 37 -5.42 0.38 0.04
CA VAL A 37 -6.46 1.15 -0.62
C VAL A 37 -5.83 2.42 -1.19
N LEU A 38 -5.90 2.56 -2.51
CA LEU A 38 -5.60 3.81 -3.20
C LEU A 38 -6.84 4.71 -3.09
N VAL A 39 -6.73 5.77 -2.31
CA VAL A 39 -7.81 6.76 -2.18
C VAL A 39 -7.68 7.80 -3.31
N PRO A 40 -8.81 8.28 -3.87
CA PRO A 40 -8.78 9.32 -4.90
C PRO A 40 -8.06 10.55 -4.37
N CYS A 41 -7.06 11.02 -5.08
CA CYS A 41 -6.33 12.24 -4.77
C CYS A 41 -6.47 13.19 -5.96
N GLN A 42 -6.65 14.48 -5.69
CA GLN A 42 -6.64 15.51 -6.73
C GLN A 42 -5.31 15.58 -7.50
N PHE A 43 -4.25 14.98 -6.95
CA PHE A 43 -2.93 14.84 -7.58
C PHE A 43 -2.66 13.43 -8.13
N ALA A 44 -3.56 12.47 -7.93
CA ALA A 44 -3.43 11.14 -8.51
C ALA A 44 -3.75 11.21 -10.01
N SER A 45 -2.80 10.77 -10.82
CA SER A 45 -2.89 10.76 -12.28
C SER A 45 -3.73 9.60 -12.84
N GLY A 46 -4.09 8.63 -11.98
CA GLY A 46 -4.76 7.39 -12.37
C GLY A 46 -3.83 6.32 -12.94
N ARG A 47 -2.51 6.56 -12.95
CA ARG A 47 -1.48 5.67 -13.50
C ARG A 47 -0.70 4.90 -12.43
N GLU A 48 -1.05 5.09 -11.17
CA GLU A 48 -0.32 4.57 -10.02
C GLU A 48 -0.31 3.04 -9.97
N ALA A 49 -1.42 2.42 -10.40
CA ALA A 49 -1.53 0.96 -10.50
C ALA A 49 -0.56 0.36 -11.54
N LEU A 50 -0.12 1.13 -12.55
CA LEU A 50 0.76 0.66 -13.63
C LEU A 50 2.24 0.63 -13.24
N GLN A 51 2.62 1.29 -12.14
CA GLN A 51 4.01 1.36 -11.70
C GLN A 51 4.38 0.24 -10.72
N ALA A 52 3.42 -0.58 -10.29
CA ALA A 52 3.66 -1.71 -9.41
C ALA A 52 4.33 -2.85 -10.20
N HIS A 53 5.65 -2.78 -10.32
CA HIS A 53 6.51 -3.87 -10.79
C HIS A 53 6.75 -4.92 -9.71
#